data_AF-A0A9Q0RWD7-F1
#
_entry.id   AF-A0A9Q0RWD7-F1
#
_cell.length_a   1.000
_cell.length_b   1.000
_cell.length_c   1.000
_cell.angle_alpha   90.00
_cell.angle_beta   90.00
_cell.angle_gamma   90.00
#
_symmetry.space_group_name_H-M   'P 1'
#
loop_
_entity.id
_entity.type
_entity.pdbx_description
1 polymer ?
#
loop_
_entity_poly.entity_id
_entity_poly.type
_entity_poly.pdbx_seq_one_letter_code
_entity_poly.pdbx_strand_id
1 'polypeptide(L)' 'MELMTMLRNGVPNFDLTVKQMKAMLPEELRESYVNGVNACRNAAEGIEDKCQIAYKLLQCFERNNPQFMFP' A
#
# COMPACT_ATOMS: atom_id res chain seq x y z
N MET A 1 -6.26 -17.16 -0.99
CA MET A 1 -5.45 -16.29 -1.87
C MET A 1 -5.09 -15.04 -1.08
N GLU A 2 -3.89 -14.97 -0.52
CA GLU A 2 -3.36 -13.75 0.12
C GLU A 2 -2.80 -12.86 -1.01
N LEU A 3 -3.66 -12.04 -1.59
CA LEU A 3 -3.41 -11.41 -2.91
C LEU A 3 -2.45 -10.20 -2.84
N MET A 4 -2.28 -9.54 -1.69
CA MET A 4 -1.34 -8.41 -1.56
C MET A 4 -0.54 -8.53 -0.26
N THR A 5 0.72 -8.97 -0.36
CA THR A 5 1.63 -9.05 0.79
C THR A 5 2.43 -7.77 0.92
N MET A 6 1.74 -6.65 1.19
CA MET A 6 2.39 -5.35 1.41
C MET A 6 3.29 -5.37 2.64
N LEU A 7 2.84 -6.05 3.70
CA LEU A 7 3.55 -6.18 4.97
C LEU A 7 4.04 -7.61 5.14
N ARG A 8 5.33 -7.76 5.42
CA ARG A 8 5.92 -9.03 5.89
C ARG A 8 6.45 -8.81 7.29
N ASN A 9 5.87 -9.50 8.28
CA ASN A 9 6.19 -9.30 9.71
C ASN A 9 6.08 -7.84 10.18
N GLY A 10 5.11 -7.08 9.65
CA GLY A 10 4.93 -5.66 9.98
C GLY A 10 5.89 -4.71 9.26
N VAL A 11 6.83 -5.23 8.46
CA VAL A 11 7.74 -4.43 7.64
C VAL A 11 7.15 -4.27 6.23
N PRO A 12 6.92 -3.03 5.75
CA PRO A 12 6.45 -2.79 4.39
C PRO A 12 7.51 -3.12 3.33
N ASN A 13 7.10 -3.71 2.20
CA ASN A 13 7.92 -3.81 1.00
C ASN A 13 7.24 -3.10 -0.17
N PHE A 14 7.50 -1.80 -0.31
CA PHE A 14 6.85 -0.95 -1.30
C PHE A 14 7.15 -1.37 -2.74
N ASP A 15 8.37 -1.79 -3.05
CA ASP A 15 8.75 -2.16 -4.42
C ASP A 15 8.08 -3.48 -4.85
N LEU A 16 8.01 -4.46 -3.93
CA LEU A 16 7.24 -5.68 -4.16
C LEU A 16 5.75 -5.38 -4.32
N THR A 17 5.21 -4.49 -3.47
CA THR A 17 3.80 -4.07 -3.53
C THR A 17 3.47 -3.44 -4.87
N VAL A 18 4.30 -2.50 -5.35
CA VAL A 18 4.15 -1.86 -6.66
C VAL A 18 4.23 -2.90 -7.78
N LYS A 19 5.14 -3.86 -7.70
CA LYS A 19 5.25 -4.95 -8.69
C LYS A 19 3.99 -5.83 -8.71
N GLN A 20 3.46 -6.20 -7.55
CA GLN A 20 2.23 -6.99 -7.44
C GLN A 20 1.03 -6.21 -7.98
N MET A 21 0.87 -4.94 -7.63
CA MET A 21 -0.20 -4.08 -8.14
C MET A 21 -0.19 -3.98 -9.66
N LYS A 22 0.97 -3.80 -10.29
CA LYS A 22 1.09 -3.77 -11.75
C LYS A 22 0.69 -5.10 -12.41
N ALA A 23 0.91 -6.23 -11.73
CA ALA A 23 0.59 -7.56 -12.27
C ALA A 23 -0.88 -7.94 -12.07
N MET A 24 -1.55 -7.40 -11.05
CA MET A 24 -2.86 -7.87 -10.60
C MET A 24 -4.00 -6.91 -10.89
N LEU A 25 -3.73 -5.61 -10.95
CA LEU A 25 -4.76 -4.61 -11.14
C LEU A 25 -5.09 -4.43 -12.64
N PRO A 26 -6.37 -4.18 -12.95
CA PRO A 26 -6.79 -3.62 -14.23
C PRO A 26 -6.00 -2.35 -14.57
N GLU A 27 -5.79 -2.09 -15.85
CA GLU A 27 -4.94 -1.00 -16.34
C GLU A 27 -5.39 0.37 -15.84
N GLU A 28 -6.70 0.59 -15.80
CA GLU A 28 -7.36 1.80 -15.34
C GLU A 28 -7.18 2.10 -13.85
N LEU A 29 -6.73 1.12 -13.05
CA LEU A 29 -6.47 1.30 -11.60
C LEU A 29 -4.98 1.42 -11.29
N ARG A 30 -4.09 0.92 -12.16
CA ARG A 30 -2.66 0.76 -11.84
C ARG A 30 -1.99 2.08 -11.47
N GLU A 31 -2.22 3.13 -12.25
CA GLU A 31 -1.53 4.41 -12.04
C GLU A 31 -1.90 5.03 -10.68
N SER A 32 -3.20 5.12 -10.40
CA SER A 32 -3.71 5.67 -9.13
C SER A 32 -3.20 4.88 -7.92
N TYR A 33 -3.21 3.54 -8.00
CA TYR A 33 -2.72 2.68 -6.94
C TYR A 33 -1.20 2.80 -6.73
N VAL A 34 -0.41 2.80 -7.80
CA VAL A 34 1.06 2.93 -7.72
C VAL A 34 1.45 4.30 -7.15
N ASN A 35 0.77 5.37 -7.59
CA ASN A 35 1.01 6.73 -7.09
C ASN A 35 0.66 6.84 -5.60
N GLY A 36 -0.48 6.29 -5.18
CA GLY A 36 -0.87 6.27 -3.77
C GLY A 36 0.13 5.53 -2.88
N VAL A 37 0.63 4.35 -3.31
CA VAL A 37 1.65 3.62 -2.55
C VAL A 37 2.96 4.41 -2.44
N ASN A 38 3.41 5.01 -3.55
CA ASN A 38 4.66 5.78 -3.56
C ASN A 38 4.59 7.04 -2.69
N ALA A 39 3.42 7.69 -2.61
CA ALA A 39 3.20 8.85 -1.74
C ALA A 39 3.31 8.50 -0.24
N CYS A 40 3.15 7.23 0.13
CA CYS A 40 3.01 6.79 1.52
C CYS A 40 4.23 6.08 2.11
N ARG A 41 5.37 6.06 1.40
CA ARG A 41 6.57 5.28 1.80
C ARG A 41 7.05 5.56 3.23
N ASN A 42 6.93 6.80 3.69
CA ASN A 42 7.41 7.23 5.01
C ASN A 42 6.27 7.51 6.00
N ALA A 43 5.01 7.20 5.66
CA ALA A 43 3.85 7.60 6.45
C ALA A 43 3.74 6.89 7.82
N ALA A 44 4.51 5.83 8.05
CA ALA A 44 4.57 5.09 9.30
C ALA A 44 5.98 5.08 9.93
N GLU A 45 6.86 6.00 9.51
CA GLU A 45 8.19 6.12 10.09
C GLU A 45 8.11 6.40 11.60
N GLY A 46 8.94 5.70 12.39
CA GLY A 46 8.97 5.82 13.85
C GLY A 46 7.87 5.07 14.61
N ILE A 47 7.00 4.31 13.93
CA ILE A 47 5.98 3.47 14.59
C ILE A 47 6.50 2.04 14.71
N GLU A 48 6.42 1.46 15.90
CA GLU A 48 6.86 0.08 16.16
C GLU A 48 5.72 -0.95 16.06
N ASP A 49 4.50 -0.57 16.46
CA ASP A 49 3.36 -1.48 16.44
C ASP A 49 2.93 -1.78 15.01
N LYS A 50 3.03 -3.06 14.63
CA LYS A 50 2.72 -3.54 13.27
C LYS A 50 1.30 -3.21 12.80
N CYS A 51 0.34 -3.19 13.71
CA CYS A 51 -1.06 -2.89 13.37
C CYS A 51 -1.23 -1.39 13.12
N GLN A 52 -0.57 -0.55 13.92
CA GLN A 52 -0.53 0.90 13.70
C GLN A 52 0.22 1.27 12.43
N ILE A 53 1.33 0.59 12.10
CA ILE A 53 2.03 0.76 10.82
C ILE A 53 1.06 0.49 9.66
N ALA A 54 0.38 -0.65 9.69
CA ALA A 54 -0.60 -1.03 8.66
C ALA A 54 -1.71 0.00 8.52
N TYR A 55 -2.29 0.42 9.64
CA TYR A 55 -3.38 1.39 9.65
C TYR A 55 -2.94 2.76 9.16
N LYS A 56 -1.73 3.22 9.51
CA LYS A 56 -1.20 4.51 9.03
C LYS A 56 -0.91 4.52 7.54
N LEU A 57 -0.34 3.43 7.02
CA LEU A 57 -0.13 3.28 5.58
C LEU A 57 -1.48 3.24 4.84
N LEU A 58 -2.48 2.55 5.39
CA LEU A 58 -3.82 2.50 4.82
C LEU A 58 -4.50 3.88 4.76
N GLN A 59 -4.47 4.63 5.87
CA GLN A 59 -4.99 6.00 5.93
C GLN A 59 -4.30 6.92 4.94
N CYS A 60 -2.97 6.80 4.79
CA CYS A 60 -2.25 7.57 3.80
C CYS A 60 -2.67 7.18 2.37
N PHE A 61 -2.81 5.88 2.12
CA PHE A 61 -3.15 5.37 0.80
C PHE A 61 -4.54 5.81 0.35
N GLU A 62 -5.54 5.72 1.23
CA GLU A 62 -6.89 6.24 0.99
C GLU A 62 -6.87 7.71 0.54
N ARG A 63 -6.11 8.56 1.24
CA ARG A 63 -6.03 10.00 0.94
C ARG A 63 -5.34 10.33 -0.38
N ASN A 64 -4.45 9.45 -0.84
CA ASN A 64 -3.61 9.67 -2.03
C ASN A 64 -4.02 8.78 -3.22
N ASN A 65 -5.13 8.05 -3.13
CA ASN A 65 -5.65 7.20 -4.19
C ASN A 65 -7.15 7.48 -4.40
N PRO A 66 -7.55 8.28 -5.41
CA PRO A 66 -8.96 8.58 -5.67
C PRO A 66 -9.82 7.35 -6.04
N GLN A 67 -9.19 6.24 -6.42
CA GLN A 67 -9.86 4.98 -6.75
C GLN A 67 -9.70 3.95 -5.63
N PHE A 68 -9.42 4.39 -4.40
CA PHE A 68 -9.16 3.53 -3.26
C PHE A 68 -10.31 2.55 -2.99
N MET A 69 -9.93 1.29 -2.81
CA MET A 69 -10.77 0.23 -2.30
C MET A 69 -9.93 -0.66 -1.40
N PHE A 70 -10.49 -1.05 -0.26
CA PHE A 70 -9.88 -1.98 0.68
C PHE A 70 -10.91 -3.04 1.06
N PRO A 71 -10.57 -4.35 0.98
CA PRO A 71 -11.45 -5.45 1.39
C PRO A 71 -11.89 -5.40 2.85
#